data_AF-A0A8S8XJR0-F1
#
_entry.id   AF-A0A8S8XJR0-F1
#
_cell.length_a   1.000
_cell.length_b   1.000
_cell.length_c   1.000
_cell.angle_alpha   90.00
_cell.angle_beta   90.00
_cell.angle_gamma   90.00
#
_symmetry.space_group_name_H-M   'P 1'
#
loop_
_entity.id
_entity.type
_entity.pdbx_description
1 polymer ?
#
loop_
_entity_poly.entity_id
_entity_poly.type
_entity_poly.pdbx_seq_one_letter_code
_entity_poly.pdbx_strand_id
1 'polypeptide(L)'
;MSEAGTITPETQIKELTEKLEEETDRLLKLYAAYEQQEAELRDTKAEVEVLEKEIVEREIEKESLEALLTEKDARIRDLEMKASKSSKQVEHLEPELQKMEEKFTREKDRLGKVFSIAEELDNDLRLAVVELNTRDEWYMAHMSLFEDLNKAIKRRYEMIEAAAEAERQSQHMGRAIAERMEEMVEARAAEMTMEEATEIESTESESAAEATEAAATEETEDEEWNWSEQVLLGVMQKNGITDRDAFIEFAKSYDMDGNRYLKGSELGAAAADFVAKDAPAEEAPAEEAPAEEAPAEESTESEDKEPGVVWRNSGNSEDSQ
;
A
#
# COMPACT_ATOMS: atom_id res chain seq x y z
N MET A 1 -83.33 -112.78 -73.91
CA MET A 1 -83.00 -111.39 -74.31
C MET A 1 -81.97 -110.86 -73.33
N SER A 2 -80.69 -111.17 -73.61
CA SER A 2 -79.48 -110.71 -72.91
C SER A 2 -78.34 -111.56 -73.48
N GLU A 3 -77.29 -110.93 -74.01
CA GLU A 3 -76.31 -111.59 -74.87
C GLU A 3 -75.32 -112.50 -74.13
N ALA A 4 -75.07 -113.68 -74.71
CA ALA A 4 -73.83 -114.41 -74.48
C ALA A 4 -72.73 -113.80 -75.36
N GLY A 5 -72.10 -112.72 -74.89
CA GLY A 5 -70.92 -112.15 -75.52
C GLY A 5 -69.69 -113.00 -75.24
N THR A 6 -69.13 -113.66 -76.26
CA THR A 6 -67.89 -114.44 -76.12
C THR A 6 -66.71 -113.51 -75.90
N ILE A 7 -66.32 -113.33 -74.63
CA ILE A 7 -65.09 -112.61 -74.27
C ILE A 7 -63.90 -113.43 -74.76
N THR A 8 -63.20 -112.95 -75.79
CA THR A 8 -61.98 -113.58 -76.30
C THR A 8 -60.79 -113.18 -75.42
N PRO A 9 -59.67 -113.93 -75.43
CA PRO A 9 -58.45 -113.48 -74.76
C PRO A 9 -57.98 -112.12 -75.29
N GLU A 10 -58.23 -111.80 -76.57
CA GLU A 10 -57.92 -110.49 -77.15
C GLU A 10 -58.76 -109.35 -76.57
N THR A 11 -60.05 -109.57 -76.22
CA THR A 11 -60.85 -108.53 -75.54
C THR A 11 -60.42 -108.37 -74.08
N GLN A 12 -60.07 -109.47 -73.38
CA GLN A 12 -59.48 -109.38 -72.03
C GLN A 12 -58.14 -108.64 -72.02
N ILE A 13 -57.27 -108.89 -73.00
CA ILE A 13 -56.00 -108.18 -73.14
C ILE A 13 -56.26 -106.68 -73.38
N LYS A 14 -57.22 -106.33 -74.25
CA LYS A 14 -57.60 -104.92 -74.51
C LYS A 14 -58.14 -104.21 -73.27
N GLU A 15 -59.07 -104.85 -72.56
CA GLU A 15 -59.59 -104.34 -71.29
C GLU A 15 -58.49 -104.17 -70.21
N LEU A 16 -57.47 -105.04 -70.21
CA LEU A 16 -56.34 -104.95 -69.29
C LEU A 16 -55.34 -103.86 -69.70
N THR A 17 -55.11 -103.64 -71.00
CA THR A 17 -54.30 -102.50 -71.48
C THR A 17 -55.00 -101.17 -71.24
N GLU A 18 -56.31 -101.08 -71.47
CA GLU A 18 -57.11 -99.87 -71.21
C GLU A 18 -57.11 -99.50 -69.71
N LYS A 19 -57.27 -100.49 -68.82
CA LYS A 19 -57.12 -100.30 -67.37
C LYS A 19 -55.69 -99.94 -66.96
N LEU A 20 -54.67 -100.52 -67.61
CA LEU A 20 -53.27 -100.17 -67.35
C LEU A 20 -52.94 -98.74 -67.80
N GLU A 21 -53.45 -98.32 -68.96
CA GLU A 21 -53.40 -96.94 -69.43
C GLU A 21 -54.09 -96.00 -68.43
N GLU A 22 -55.33 -96.27 -68.02
CA GLU A 22 -56.04 -95.50 -66.98
C GLU A 22 -55.25 -95.36 -65.68
N GLU A 23 -54.69 -96.46 -65.13
CA GLU A 23 -53.92 -96.38 -63.89
C GLU A 23 -52.60 -95.62 -64.09
N THR A 24 -51.90 -95.75 -65.23
CA THR A 24 -50.73 -94.90 -65.53
C THR A 24 -51.12 -93.43 -65.65
N ASP A 25 -52.28 -93.13 -66.22
CA ASP A 25 -52.79 -91.78 -66.44
C ASP A 25 -53.23 -91.12 -65.11
N ARG A 26 -53.69 -91.91 -64.13
CA ARG A 26 -53.94 -91.46 -62.75
C ARG A 26 -52.63 -91.28 -61.97
N LEU A 27 -51.68 -92.19 -62.15
CA LEU A 27 -50.40 -92.19 -61.45
C LEU A 27 -49.48 -91.05 -61.93
N LEU A 28 -49.54 -90.67 -63.21
CA LEU A 28 -48.93 -89.45 -63.75
C LEU A 28 -49.52 -88.18 -63.12
N LYS A 29 -50.86 -88.09 -63.00
CA LYS A 29 -51.53 -86.96 -62.34
C LYS A 29 -51.17 -86.88 -60.85
N LEU A 30 -51.00 -88.03 -60.20
CA LEU A 30 -50.54 -88.13 -58.81
C LEU A 30 -49.09 -87.62 -58.66
N TYR A 31 -48.17 -88.00 -59.57
CA TYR A 31 -46.80 -87.47 -59.55
C TYR A 31 -46.76 -85.96 -59.80
N ALA A 32 -47.51 -85.43 -60.77
CA ALA A 32 -47.55 -83.99 -61.02
C ALA A 32 -48.06 -83.20 -59.79
N ALA A 33 -49.04 -83.75 -59.05
CA ALA A 33 -49.50 -83.17 -57.80
C ALA A 33 -48.44 -83.25 -56.68
N TYR A 34 -47.68 -84.35 -56.58
CA TYR A 34 -46.56 -84.45 -55.64
C TYR A 34 -45.39 -83.51 -56.00
N GLU A 35 -45.02 -83.38 -57.27
CA GLU A 35 -43.98 -82.44 -57.72
C GLU A 35 -44.35 -80.99 -57.40
N GLN A 36 -45.62 -80.61 -57.62
CA GLN A 36 -46.14 -79.31 -57.19
C GLN A 36 -46.10 -79.17 -55.66
N GLN A 37 -46.57 -80.16 -54.91
CA GLN A 37 -46.56 -80.12 -53.45
C GLN A 37 -45.13 -80.04 -52.88
N GLU A 38 -44.14 -80.71 -53.49
CA GLU A 38 -42.74 -80.58 -53.10
C GLU A 38 -42.16 -79.20 -53.44
N ALA A 39 -42.63 -78.51 -54.49
CA ALA A 39 -42.23 -77.13 -54.78
C ALA A 39 -42.81 -76.18 -53.72
N GLU A 40 -44.10 -76.28 -53.42
CA GLU A 40 -44.75 -75.51 -52.35
C GLU A 40 -44.09 -75.77 -50.97
N LEU A 41 -43.66 -77.01 -50.70
CA LEU A 41 -42.88 -77.41 -49.52
C LEU A 41 -41.38 -77.02 -49.55
N ARG A 42 -40.88 -76.42 -50.64
CA ARG A 42 -39.56 -75.77 -50.70
C ARG A 42 -39.72 -74.27 -50.50
N ASP A 43 -40.68 -73.65 -51.19
CA ASP A 43 -40.95 -72.22 -51.09
C ASP A 43 -41.36 -71.81 -49.67
N THR A 44 -42.27 -72.56 -49.04
CA THR A 44 -42.66 -72.34 -47.63
C THR A 44 -41.52 -72.56 -46.64
N LYS A 45 -40.54 -73.42 -46.94
CA LYS A 45 -39.33 -73.56 -46.10
C LYS A 45 -38.39 -72.37 -46.26
N ALA A 46 -38.23 -71.86 -47.47
CA ALA A 46 -37.46 -70.64 -47.72
C ALA A 46 -38.10 -69.43 -47.03
N GLU A 47 -39.44 -69.33 -47.02
CA GLU A 47 -40.18 -68.32 -46.26
C GLU A 47 -39.96 -68.46 -44.74
N VAL A 48 -40.08 -69.67 -44.18
CA VAL A 48 -39.77 -69.93 -42.76
C VAL A 48 -38.32 -69.58 -42.42
N GLU A 49 -37.35 -69.99 -43.25
CA GLU A 49 -35.95 -69.64 -43.07
C GLU A 49 -35.67 -68.13 -43.11
N VAL A 50 -36.49 -67.33 -43.81
CA VAL A 50 -36.38 -65.86 -43.78
C VAL A 50 -37.02 -65.30 -42.52
N LEU A 51 -38.22 -65.76 -42.16
CA LEU A 51 -38.92 -65.34 -40.95
C LEU A 51 -38.14 -65.66 -39.67
N GLU A 52 -37.47 -66.81 -39.59
CA GLU A 52 -36.58 -67.18 -38.49
C GLU A 52 -35.41 -66.18 -38.34
N LYS A 53 -34.82 -65.72 -39.45
CA LYS A 53 -33.76 -64.70 -39.45
C LYS A 53 -34.31 -63.35 -38.99
N GLU A 54 -35.45 -62.91 -39.51
CA GLU A 54 -36.09 -61.66 -39.09
C GLU A 54 -36.52 -61.68 -37.60
N ILE A 55 -36.89 -62.84 -37.05
CA ILE A 55 -37.21 -62.99 -35.62
C ILE A 55 -35.94 -62.77 -34.79
N VAL A 56 -34.83 -63.43 -35.13
CA VAL A 56 -33.55 -63.25 -34.42
C VAL A 56 -33.05 -61.82 -34.52
N GLU A 57 -33.17 -61.17 -35.68
CA GLU A 57 -32.81 -59.74 -35.84
C GLU A 57 -33.67 -58.83 -34.93
N ARG A 58 -34.99 -59.05 -34.87
CA ARG A 58 -35.88 -58.29 -33.98
C ARG A 58 -35.68 -58.60 -32.50
N GLU A 59 -35.26 -59.80 -32.14
CA GLU A 59 -34.88 -60.14 -30.76
C GLU A 59 -33.60 -59.40 -30.34
N ILE A 60 -32.58 -59.35 -31.22
CA ILE A 60 -31.35 -58.57 -30.99
C ILE A 60 -31.67 -57.06 -30.88
N GLU A 61 -32.51 -56.52 -31.77
CA GLU A 61 -32.97 -55.12 -31.68
C GLU A 61 -33.67 -54.85 -30.34
N LYS A 62 -34.59 -55.73 -29.94
CA LYS A 62 -35.33 -55.63 -28.68
C LYS A 62 -34.40 -55.68 -27.46
N GLU A 63 -33.46 -56.61 -27.39
CA GLU A 63 -32.46 -56.69 -26.31
C GLU A 63 -31.60 -55.41 -26.25
N SER A 64 -31.19 -54.86 -27.41
CA SER A 64 -30.42 -53.61 -27.46
C SER A 64 -31.21 -52.40 -26.95
N LEU A 65 -32.52 -52.34 -27.24
CA LEU A 65 -33.41 -51.29 -26.76
C LEU A 65 -33.72 -51.43 -25.26
N GLU A 66 -33.88 -52.67 -24.77
CA GLU A 66 -34.05 -52.95 -23.34
C GLU A 66 -32.79 -52.58 -22.55
N ALA A 67 -31.59 -52.89 -23.06
CA ALA A 67 -30.33 -52.45 -22.46
C ALA A 67 -30.25 -50.91 -22.36
N LEU A 68 -30.51 -50.19 -23.47
CA LEU A 68 -30.54 -48.72 -23.51
C LEU A 68 -31.61 -48.10 -22.59
N LEU A 69 -32.72 -48.80 -22.35
CA LEU A 69 -33.76 -48.38 -21.41
C LEU A 69 -33.27 -48.53 -19.96
N THR A 70 -32.64 -49.66 -19.61
CA THR A 70 -32.08 -49.84 -18.25
C THR A 70 -30.95 -48.85 -17.92
N GLU A 71 -30.11 -48.48 -18.91
CA GLU A 71 -29.10 -47.42 -18.74
C GLU A 71 -29.76 -46.06 -18.47
N LYS A 72 -30.80 -45.70 -19.24
CA LYS A 72 -31.56 -44.46 -19.03
C LYS A 72 -32.23 -44.42 -17.66
N ASP A 73 -32.86 -45.51 -17.22
CA ASP A 73 -33.47 -45.58 -15.89
C ASP A 73 -32.42 -45.45 -14.77
N ALA A 74 -31.23 -46.04 -14.94
CA ALA A 74 -30.14 -45.87 -13.99
C ALA A 74 -29.67 -44.41 -13.95
N ARG A 75 -29.50 -43.77 -15.11
CA ARG A 75 -29.11 -42.36 -15.25
C ARG A 75 -30.16 -41.39 -14.72
N ILE A 76 -31.45 -41.69 -14.86
CA ILE A 76 -32.56 -40.92 -14.27
C ILE A 76 -32.49 -40.99 -12.75
N ARG A 77 -32.40 -42.20 -12.17
CA ARG A 77 -32.24 -42.40 -10.72
C ARG A 77 -31.02 -41.67 -10.16
N ASP A 78 -29.91 -41.68 -10.89
CA ASP A 78 -28.69 -40.94 -10.55
C ASP A 78 -28.90 -39.41 -10.53
N LEU A 79 -29.69 -38.88 -11.47
CA LEU A 79 -30.04 -37.46 -11.53
C LEU A 79 -31.03 -37.06 -10.45
N GLU A 80 -32.02 -37.90 -10.13
CA GLU A 80 -32.95 -37.72 -9.00
C GLU A 80 -32.19 -37.72 -7.65
N MET A 81 -31.22 -38.63 -7.49
CA MET A 81 -30.35 -38.69 -6.31
C MET A 81 -29.35 -37.52 -6.23
N LYS A 82 -29.01 -36.87 -7.35
CA LYS A 82 -28.22 -35.62 -7.38
C LYS A 82 -29.11 -34.41 -7.06
N ALA A 83 -30.28 -34.30 -7.68
CA ALA A 83 -31.25 -33.22 -7.47
C ALA A 83 -31.79 -33.17 -6.03
N SER A 84 -32.07 -34.33 -5.42
CA SER A 84 -32.50 -34.39 -4.02
C SER A 84 -31.37 -34.10 -3.00
N LYS A 85 -30.09 -34.32 -3.38
CA LYS A 85 -28.94 -33.85 -2.59
C LYS A 85 -28.79 -32.34 -2.70
N SER A 86 -28.86 -31.77 -3.90
CA SER A 86 -28.75 -30.32 -4.08
C SER A 86 -29.95 -29.56 -3.48
N SER A 87 -31.17 -30.10 -3.53
CA SER A 87 -32.33 -29.53 -2.80
C SER A 87 -32.02 -29.37 -1.30
N LYS A 88 -31.53 -30.43 -0.66
CA LYS A 88 -31.16 -30.41 0.77
C LYS A 88 -29.97 -29.50 1.09
N GLN A 89 -29.06 -29.30 0.13
CA GLN A 89 -27.99 -28.31 0.26
C GLN A 89 -28.55 -26.89 0.18
N VAL A 90 -29.48 -26.61 -0.72
CA VAL A 90 -30.19 -25.31 -0.79
C VAL A 90 -31.01 -25.06 0.48
N GLU A 91 -31.81 -26.04 0.92
CA GLU A 91 -32.60 -25.98 2.18
C GLU A 91 -31.74 -25.67 3.43
N HIS A 92 -30.46 -26.10 3.44
CA HIS A 92 -29.53 -25.79 4.52
C HIS A 92 -28.84 -24.42 4.35
N LEU A 93 -28.43 -24.07 3.13
CA LEU A 93 -27.66 -22.86 2.85
C LEU A 93 -28.54 -21.60 2.79
N GLU A 94 -29.81 -21.71 2.38
CA GLU A 94 -30.77 -20.60 2.33
C GLU A 94 -30.93 -19.87 3.69
N PRO A 95 -31.17 -20.53 4.84
CA PRO A 95 -31.23 -19.86 6.14
C PRO A 95 -29.86 -19.39 6.66
N GLU A 96 -28.74 -19.78 6.04
CA GLU A 96 -27.42 -19.20 6.34
C GLU A 96 -27.15 -17.95 5.52
N LEU A 97 -27.53 -17.96 4.24
CA LEU A 97 -27.53 -16.79 3.36
C LEU A 97 -28.40 -15.67 3.95
N GLN A 98 -29.65 -15.98 4.35
CA GLN A 98 -30.54 -15.01 5.02
C GLN A 98 -29.88 -14.41 6.27
N LYS A 99 -29.26 -15.22 7.13
CA LYS A 99 -28.53 -14.72 8.32
C LYS A 99 -27.31 -13.85 7.95
N MET A 100 -26.68 -14.08 6.80
CA MET A 100 -25.59 -13.23 6.30
C MET A 100 -26.12 -11.92 5.71
N GLU A 101 -27.21 -11.95 4.94
CA GLU A 101 -27.90 -10.75 4.45
C GLU A 101 -28.41 -9.87 5.60
N GLU A 102 -28.94 -10.46 6.68
CA GLU A 102 -29.27 -9.74 7.90
C GLU A 102 -28.04 -9.12 8.60
N LYS A 103 -26.86 -9.75 8.55
CA LYS A 103 -25.63 -9.15 9.08
C LYS A 103 -25.17 -7.98 8.20
N PHE A 104 -25.13 -8.17 6.88
CA PHE A 104 -24.73 -7.13 5.93
C PHE A 104 -25.65 -5.91 5.99
N THR A 105 -26.96 -6.09 6.16
CA THR A 105 -27.91 -4.98 6.38
C THR A 105 -27.67 -4.28 7.72
N ARG A 106 -27.52 -5.03 8.83
CA ARG A 106 -27.15 -4.44 10.15
C ARG A 106 -25.81 -3.70 10.12
N GLU A 107 -24.84 -4.18 9.36
CA GLU A 107 -23.52 -3.55 9.21
C GLU A 107 -23.58 -2.33 8.29
N LYS A 108 -24.36 -2.37 7.21
CA LYS A 108 -24.68 -1.20 6.37
C LYS A 108 -25.36 -0.10 7.18
N ASP A 109 -26.32 -0.44 8.04
CA ASP A 109 -27.02 0.51 8.91
C ASP A 109 -26.09 1.10 10.00
N ARG A 110 -25.16 0.31 10.52
CA ARG A 110 -24.10 0.78 11.44
C ARG A 110 -23.15 1.73 10.74
N LEU A 111 -22.67 1.35 9.56
CA LEU A 111 -21.75 2.13 8.75
C LEU A 111 -22.37 3.46 8.30
N GLY A 112 -23.65 3.45 7.90
CA GLY A 112 -24.40 4.67 7.59
C GLY A 112 -24.47 5.63 8.77
N LYS A 113 -24.73 5.13 9.99
CA LYS A 113 -24.71 5.95 11.22
C LYS A 113 -23.32 6.51 11.53
N VAL A 114 -22.26 5.73 11.33
CA VAL A 114 -20.88 6.21 11.49
C VAL A 114 -20.54 7.30 10.47
N PHE A 115 -21.01 7.18 9.22
CA PHE A 115 -20.86 8.24 8.22
C PHE A 115 -21.64 9.51 8.60
N SER A 116 -22.89 9.41 9.04
CA SER A 116 -23.65 10.59 9.49
C SER A 116 -22.97 11.30 10.68
N ILE A 117 -22.46 10.55 11.66
CA ILE A 117 -21.70 11.12 12.79
C ILE A 117 -20.38 11.76 12.30
N ALA A 118 -19.72 11.17 11.30
CA ALA A 118 -18.51 11.76 10.72
C ALA A 118 -18.81 13.04 9.93
N GLU A 119 -19.94 13.10 9.21
CA GLU A 119 -20.43 14.30 8.52
C GLU A 119 -20.83 15.41 9.51
N GLU A 120 -21.48 15.06 10.64
CA GLU A 120 -21.76 15.99 11.74
C GLU A 120 -20.45 16.56 12.32
N LEU A 121 -19.49 15.71 12.67
CA LEU A 121 -18.19 16.13 13.22
C LEU A 121 -17.34 16.96 12.24
N ASP A 122 -17.38 16.67 10.94
CA ASP A 122 -16.68 17.42 9.89
C ASP A 122 -17.33 18.81 9.68
N ASN A 123 -18.66 18.93 9.85
CA ASN A 123 -19.33 20.23 9.85
C ASN A 123 -19.03 21.04 11.12
N ASP A 124 -19.06 20.42 12.31
CA ASP A 124 -18.67 21.06 13.57
C ASP A 124 -17.20 21.54 13.51
N LEU A 125 -16.30 20.74 12.93
CA LEU A 125 -14.90 21.13 12.73
C LEU A 125 -14.77 22.33 11.79
N ARG A 126 -15.54 22.39 10.69
CA ARG A 126 -15.58 23.58 9.81
C ARG A 126 -16.05 24.82 10.57
N LEU A 127 -17.10 24.71 11.37
CA LEU A 127 -17.62 25.82 12.17
C LEU A 127 -16.56 26.31 13.17
N ALA A 128 -15.93 25.40 13.92
CA ALA A 128 -14.87 25.74 14.87
C ALA A 128 -13.65 26.40 14.21
N VAL A 129 -13.27 25.97 12.99
CA VAL A 129 -12.19 26.62 12.22
C VAL A 129 -12.59 28.02 11.75
N VAL A 130 -13.84 28.24 11.33
CA VAL A 130 -14.33 29.58 10.97
C VAL A 130 -14.39 30.50 12.20
N GLU A 131 -14.88 30.02 13.34
CA GLU A 131 -14.88 30.76 14.60
C GLU A 131 -13.45 31.14 15.04
N LEU A 132 -12.50 30.20 14.96
CA LEU A 132 -11.09 30.46 15.24
C LEU A 132 -10.52 31.54 14.31
N ASN A 133 -10.75 31.44 13.01
CA ASN A 133 -10.28 32.43 12.05
C ASN A 133 -10.86 33.83 12.34
N THR A 134 -12.16 33.96 12.62
CA THR A 134 -12.77 35.26 12.95
C THR A 134 -12.25 35.86 14.27
N ARG A 135 -11.93 35.01 15.26
CA ARG A 135 -11.25 35.42 16.50
C ARG A 135 -9.83 35.94 16.23
N ASP A 136 -9.10 35.30 15.33
CA ASP A 136 -7.71 35.65 15.02
C ASP A 136 -7.63 36.88 14.10
N GLU A 137 -8.58 37.05 13.18
CA GLU A 137 -8.84 38.31 12.46
C GLU A 137 -9.12 39.46 13.43
N TRP A 138 -10.02 39.24 14.41
CA TRP A 138 -10.31 40.23 15.46
C TRP A 138 -9.05 40.56 16.27
N TYR A 139 -8.25 39.55 16.66
CA TYR A 139 -7.01 39.74 17.41
C TYR A 139 -5.98 40.55 16.60
N MET A 140 -5.76 40.24 15.33
CA MET A 140 -4.86 41.00 14.46
C MET A 140 -5.31 42.46 14.31
N ALA A 141 -6.61 42.70 14.10
CA ALA A 141 -7.18 44.05 14.01
C ALA A 141 -7.04 44.85 15.32
N HIS A 142 -7.08 44.19 16.48
CA HIS A 142 -6.84 44.86 17.77
C HIS A 142 -5.34 45.06 18.06
N MET A 143 -4.48 44.14 17.60
CA MET A 143 -3.03 44.27 17.82
C MET A 143 -2.40 45.37 16.96
N SER A 144 -2.91 45.60 15.75
CA SER A 144 -2.47 46.73 14.91
C SER A 144 -2.76 48.10 15.57
N LEU A 145 -3.82 48.23 16.38
CA LEU A 145 -4.07 49.43 17.18
C LEU A 145 -2.99 49.66 18.26
N PHE A 146 -2.49 48.60 18.89
CA PHE A 146 -1.38 48.70 19.85
C PHE A 146 -0.05 48.99 19.15
N GLU A 147 0.19 48.43 17.97
CA GLU A 147 1.34 48.80 17.15
C GLU A 147 1.30 50.28 16.73
N ASP A 148 0.13 50.78 16.27
CA ASP A 148 -0.01 52.16 15.80
C ASP A 148 0.05 53.16 16.95
N LEU A 149 -0.45 52.79 18.14
CA LEU A 149 -0.20 53.52 19.38
C LEU A 149 1.31 53.55 19.72
N ASN A 150 2.03 52.43 19.59
CA ASN A 150 3.48 52.38 19.80
C ASN A 150 4.23 53.25 18.78
N LYS A 151 3.86 53.20 17.49
CA LYS A 151 4.38 54.09 16.43
C LYS A 151 4.08 55.57 16.74
N ALA A 152 2.92 55.91 17.28
CA ALA A 152 2.56 57.27 17.69
C ALA A 152 3.33 57.73 18.94
N ILE A 153 3.56 56.85 19.92
CA ILE A 153 4.37 57.12 21.10
C ILE A 153 5.84 57.38 20.72
N LYS A 154 6.42 56.58 19.81
CA LYS A 154 7.78 56.79 19.29
C LYS A 154 7.93 58.15 18.60
N ARG A 155 7.03 58.47 17.65
CA ARG A 155 6.97 59.81 17.02
C ARG A 155 6.83 60.95 18.04
N ARG A 156 6.14 60.73 19.15
CA ARG A 156 6.05 61.72 20.23
C ARG A 156 7.37 61.88 20.97
N TYR A 157 8.12 60.81 21.25
CA TYR A 157 9.46 60.91 21.81
C TYR A 157 10.42 61.61 20.84
N GLU A 158 10.44 61.20 19.57
CA GLU A 158 11.23 61.85 18.51
C GLU A 158 10.97 63.37 18.43
N MET A 159 9.70 63.81 18.51
CA MET A 159 9.35 65.23 18.55
C MET A 159 9.75 65.93 19.87
N ILE A 160 9.72 65.24 21.01
CA ILE A 160 10.17 65.80 22.30
C ILE A 160 11.69 65.92 22.34
N GLU A 161 12.42 64.95 21.81
CA GLU A 161 13.87 64.97 21.67
C GLU A 161 14.31 66.09 20.74
N ALA A 162 13.73 66.19 19.53
CA ALA A 162 13.98 67.30 18.61
C ALA A 162 13.62 68.67 19.21
N ALA A 163 12.54 68.77 20.00
CA ALA A 163 12.17 70.00 20.70
C ALA A 163 13.14 70.34 21.84
N ALA A 164 13.63 69.35 22.59
CA ALA A 164 14.61 69.53 23.65
C ALA A 164 16.01 69.83 23.11
N GLU A 165 16.39 69.29 21.96
CA GLU A 165 17.60 69.66 21.23
C GLU A 165 17.49 71.08 20.68
N ALA A 166 16.37 71.45 20.06
CA ALA A 166 16.11 72.83 19.62
C ALA A 166 16.09 73.81 20.80
N GLU A 167 15.51 73.42 21.95
CA GLU A 167 15.59 74.22 23.17
C GLU A 167 17.05 74.37 23.61
N ARG A 168 17.81 73.26 23.71
CA ARG A 168 19.23 73.29 24.11
C ARG A 168 20.06 74.16 23.18
N GLN A 169 19.87 74.04 21.86
CA GLN A 169 20.52 74.88 20.85
C GLN A 169 20.12 76.36 21.02
N SER A 170 18.85 76.65 21.29
CA SER A 170 18.37 78.02 21.57
C SER A 170 18.90 78.58 22.90
N GLN A 171 19.10 77.74 23.92
CA GLN A 171 19.73 78.12 25.19
C GLN A 171 21.24 78.36 25.00
N HIS A 172 21.95 77.54 24.22
CA HIS A 172 23.35 77.77 23.88
C HIS A 172 23.52 79.04 23.03
N MET A 173 22.66 79.26 22.04
CA MET A 173 22.63 80.51 21.25
C MET A 173 22.27 81.72 22.13
N GLY A 174 21.32 81.56 23.05
CA GLY A 174 20.93 82.59 24.02
C GLY A 174 22.06 82.93 25.01
N ARG A 175 22.84 81.94 25.46
CA ARG A 175 24.05 82.16 26.25
C ARG A 175 25.13 82.87 25.43
N ALA A 176 25.41 82.46 24.20
CA ALA A 176 26.36 83.14 23.33
C ALA A 176 25.95 84.59 23.00
N ILE A 177 24.64 84.88 22.92
CA ILE A 177 24.11 86.24 22.78
C ILE A 177 24.26 87.04 24.09
N ALA A 178 24.01 86.41 25.25
CA ALA A 178 24.18 87.04 26.55
C ALA A 178 25.65 87.34 26.86
N GLU A 179 26.54 86.36 26.64
CA GLU A 179 28.00 86.47 26.76
C GLU A 179 28.56 87.57 25.85
N ARG A 180 28.09 87.67 24.60
CA ARG A 180 28.45 88.78 23.69
C ARG A 180 27.85 90.14 24.11
N MET A 181 26.70 90.15 24.78
CA MET A 181 26.12 91.37 25.33
C MET A 181 26.88 91.81 26.60
N GLU A 182 27.30 90.86 27.42
CA GLU A 182 28.14 91.06 28.59
C GLU A 182 29.54 91.53 28.17
N GLU A 183 30.16 90.92 27.15
CA GLU A 183 31.39 91.37 26.47
C GLU A 183 31.26 92.83 25.98
N MET A 184 30.14 93.23 25.36
CA MET A 184 29.93 94.62 24.94
C MET A 184 29.63 95.59 26.10
N VAL A 185 29.05 95.12 27.20
CA VAL A 185 28.85 95.91 28.42
C VAL A 185 30.15 96.06 29.20
N GLU A 186 30.96 95.01 29.26
CA GLU A 186 32.28 94.99 29.88
C GLU A 186 33.30 95.76 29.06
N ALA A 187 33.28 95.69 27.72
CA ALA A 187 34.08 96.57 26.86
C ALA A 187 33.70 98.05 27.04
N ARG A 188 32.41 98.36 27.22
CA ARG A 188 31.95 99.73 27.51
C ARG A 188 32.25 100.18 28.93
N ALA A 189 32.24 99.27 29.91
CA ALA A 189 32.74 99.54 31.25
C ALA A 189 34.25 99.73 31.24
N ALA A 190 34.98 98.96 30.42
CA ALA A 190 36.41 99.10 30.19
C ALA A 190 36.73 100.47 29.59
N GLU A 191 35.97 100.94 28.59
CA GLU A 191 36.08 102.32 28.07
C GLU A 191 35.92 103.36 29.21
N MET A 192 34.88 103.26 30.05
CA MET A 192 34.71 104.16 31.20
C MET A 192 35.83 104.04 32.24
N THR A 193 36.33 102.83 32.53
CA THR A 193 37.47 102.66 33.44
C THR A 193 38.80 103.04 32.82
N MET A 194 38.94 103.13 31.50
CA MET A 194 40.10 103.74 30.84
C MET A 194 40.02 105.27 30.88
N GLU A 195 38.81 105.85 30.85
CA GLU A 195 38.62 107.27 31.15
C GLU A 195 39.00 107.61 32.61
N GLU A 196 38.74 106.72 33.60
CA GLU A 196 39.21 106.91 34.99
C GLU A 196 40.68 106.50 35.23
N ALA A 197 41.18 105.43 34.60
CA ALA A 197 42.52 104.89 34.86
C ALA A 197 43.65 105.57 34.06
N THR A 198 43.34 106.52 33.17
CA THR A 198 44.36 107.34 32.51
C THR A 198 44.94 108.45 33.40
N GLU A 199 44.44 108.62 34.64
CA GLU A 199 44.96 109.59 35.62
C GLU A 199 45.96 108.99 36.65
N ILE A 200 46.18 107.67 36.69
CA ILE A 200 47.11 107.03 37.65
C ILE A 200 48.12 106.13 36.93
N GLU A 201 49.41 106.42 37.13
CA GLU A 201 50.51 105.96 36.28
C GLU A 201 51.23 104.67 36.77
N SER A 202 51.79 103.92 35.81
CA SER A 202 53.01 103.10 35.85
C SER A 202 53.43 102.31 37.13
N THR A 203 53.57 100.97 37.02
CA THR A 203 54.86 100.22 37.08
C THR A 203 54.72 98.69 36.93
N GLU A 204 55.84 97.97 36.81
CA GLU A 204 56.03 96.65 36.17
C GLU A 204 55.86 95.35 37.00
N SER A 205 55.48 94.28 36.27
CA SER A 205 56.02 92.89 36.29
C SER A 205 55.58 91.79 37.28
N GLU A 206 55.70 90.54 36.78
CA GLU A 206 55.08 89.29 37.26
C GLU A 206 56.09 88.22 37.73
N SER A 207 55.63 87.11 38.35
CA SER A 207 56.46 85.89 38.49
C SER A 207 55.70 84.56 38.80
N ALA A 208 55.97 83.55 37.96
CA ALA A 208 56.15 82.10 38.25
C ALA A 208 55.01 81.10 38.64
N ALA A 209 55.08 79.92 37.98
CA ALA A 209 54.79 78.52 38.44
C ALA A 209 53.33 78.06 38.74
N GLU A 210 52.92 76.77 38.62
CA GLU A 210 53.40 75.52 37.94
C GLU A 210 52.28 74.41 38.04
N ALA A 211 52.49 73.21 37.45
CA ALA A 211 51.77 71.91 37.62
C ALA A 211 50.56 71.62 36.67
N THR A 212 50.12 70.38 36.35
CA THR A 212 50.44 68.99 36.81
C THR A 212 50.09 67.91 35.72
N GLU A 213 50.01 66.60 36.08
CA GLU A 213 49.43 65.42 35.36
C GLU A 213 50.35 64.60 34.40
N ALA A 214 50.20 63.28 34.16
CA ALA A 214 49.50 62.15 34.84
C ALA A 214 49.92 60.77 34.22
N ALA A 215 49.23 59.66 34.60
CA ALA A 215 49.16 58.32 33.94
C ALA A 215 50.42 57.38 34.00
N ALA A 216 50.32 56.04 33.90
CA ALA A 216 49.20 55.08 34.06
C ALA A 216 49.71 53.61 34.25
N THR A 217 48.77 52.67 34.36
CA THR A 217 48.84 51.20 34.52
C THR A 217 49.53 50.41 33.40
N GLU A 218 50.05 49.21 33.73
CA GLU A 218 49.90 47.96 32.92
C GLU A 218 49.80 46.73 33.86
N GLU A 219 49.11 45.67 33.41
CA GLU A 219 49.12 44.31 33.98
C GLU A 219 49.65 43.33 32.91
N THR A 220 50.20 42.18 33.33
CA THR A 220 50.84 41.20 32.42
C THR A 220 49.99 39.93 32.27
N GLU A 221 49.61 39.59 31.03
CA GLU A 221 49.00 38.31 30.68
C GLU A 221 50.07 37.26 30.31
N ASP A 222 50.01 36.07 30.92
CA ASP A 222 50.79 34.90 30.53
C ASP A 222 49.95 33.94 29.64
N GLU A 223 50.60 33.22 28.72
CA GLU A 223 49.95 32.50 27.63
C GLU A 223 49.39 31.10 28.02
N GLU A 224 48.30 31.05 28.77
CA GLU A 224 47.66 29.80 29.21
C GLU A 224 46.48 29.34 28.32
N TRP A 225 46.31 28.02 28.14
CA TRP A 225 45.21 27.43 27.35
C TRP A 225 43.89 27.50 28.11
N ASN A 226 42.78 27.80 27.41
CA ASN A 226 41.47 27.93 28.02
C ASN A 226 40.42 26.96 27.44
N TRP A 227 39.41 26.63 28.24
CA TRP A 227 38.28 25.78 27.85
C TRP A 227 37.09 26.04 28.77
N SER A 228 35.89 25.62 28.36
CA SER A 228 34.70 25.67 29.22
C SER A 228 34.64 24.43 30.12
N GLU A 229 35.00 24.58 31.39
CA GLU A 229 35.08 23.49 32.38
C GLU A 229 33.82 22.62 32.45
N GLN A 230 32.62 23.23 32.43
CA GLN A 230 31.35 22.51 32.41
C GLN A 230 31.18 21.61 31.18
N VAL A 231 31.75 22.02 30.03
CA VAL A 231 31.68 21.28 28.77
C VAL A 231 32.72 20.16 28.76
N LEU A 232 33.94 20.41 29.26
CA LEU A 232 34.97 19.38 29.47
C LEU A 232 34.43 18.25 30.35
N LEU A 233 33.89 18.58 31.53
CA LEU A 233 33.32 17.59 32.47
C LEU A 233 32.12 16.85 31.85
N GLY A 234 31.24 17.54 31.13
CA GLY A 234 30.11 16.92 30.45
C GLY A 234 30.52 15.94 29.33
N VAL A 235 31.58 16.27 28.58
CA VAL A 235 32.15 15.40 27.55
C VAL A 235 32.87 14.19 28.17
N MET A 236 33.67 14.40 29.22
CA MET A 236 34.32 13.29 29.95
C MET A 236 33.29 12.33 30.55
N GLN A 237 32.29 12.85 31.26
CA GLN A 237 31.24 12.03 31.89
C GLN A 237 30.40 11.26 30.87
N LYS A 238 30.12 11.85 29.70
CA LYS A 238 29.37 11.18 28.63
C LYS A 238 30.14 10.01 28.01
N ASN A 239 31.46 10.12 27.91
CA ASN A 239 32.31 9.14 27.24
C ASN A 239 33.09 8.22 28.20
N GLY A 240 32.91 8.37 29.53
CA GLY A 240 33.52 7.51 30.55
C GLY A 240 34.99 7.79 30.85
N ILE A 241 35.53 8.92 30.40
CA ILE A 241 36.96 9.26 30.52
C ILE A 241 37.28 9.65 31.96
N THR A 242 38.20 8.94 32.61
CA THR A 242 38.70 9.25 33.96
C THR A 242 39.86 10.23 33.96
N ASP A 243 40.77 10.11 32.99
CA ASP A 243 42.10 10.69 33.05
C ASP A 243 42.11 12.09 32.40
N ARG A 244 41.55 13.04 33.16
CA ARG A 244 41.37 14.45 32.81
C ARG A 244 42.53 15.06 32.03
N ASP A 245 43.73 14.99 32.59
CA ASP A 245 44.85 15.80 32.09
C ASP A 245 45.46 15.20 30.81
N ALA A 246 45.50 13.86 30.72
CA ALA A 246 45.83 13.15 29.48
C ALA A 246 44.82 13.44 28.36
N PHE A 247 43.53 13.54 28.70
CA PHE A 247 42.49 13.94 27.76
C PHE A 247 42.60 15.41 27.32
N ILE A 248 42.94 16.34 28.23
CA ILE A 248 43.21 17.74 27.87
C ILE A 248 44.42 17.84 26.94
N GLU A 249 45.51 17.10 27.20
CA GLU A 249 46.68 17.07 26.31
C GLU A 249 46.36 16.49 24.93
N PHE A 250 45.55 15.45 24.85
CA PHE A 250 45.06 14.92 23.56
C PHE A 250 44.16 15.92 22.83
N ALA A 251 43.27 16.61 23.56
CA ALA A 251 42.37 17.60 22.97
C ALA A 251 43.09 18.84 22.41
N LYS A 252 44.29 19.20 22.89
CA LYS A 252 45.10 20.31 22.34
C LYS A 252 45.45 20.14 20.85
N SER A 253 45.50 18.91 20.31
CA SER A 253 45.69 18.68 18.87
C SER A 253 44.41 18.75 18.03
N TYR A 254 43.25 19.01 18.66
CA TYR A 254 41.95 19.18 18.01
C TYR A 254 41.48 20.64 18.00
N ASP A 255 42.32 21.60 18.40
CA ASP A 255 42.13 23.02 18.10
C ASP A 255 42.28 23.26 16.59
N MET A 256 41.15 23.37 15.90
CA MET A 256 41.08 23.48 14.43
C MET A 256 41.04 24.92 13.92
N ASP A 257 40.82 25.92 14.79
CA ASP A 257 40.84 27.35 14.42
C ASP A 257 41.99 28.15 15.08
N GLY A 258 42.82 27.49 15.90
CA GLY A 258 44.13 27.97 16.34
C GLY A 258 44.08 29.05 17.42
N ASN A 259 42.95 29.19 18.11
CA ASN A 259 42.74 30.23 19.13
C ASN A 259 43.08 29.79 20.57
N ARG A 260 43.54 28.54 20.75
CA ARG A 260 43.85 27.91 22.05
C ARG A 260 42.65 27.73 22.99
N TYR A 261 41.43 27.91 22.48
CA TYR A 261 40.17 27.69 23.19
C TYR A 261 39.44 26.42 22.70
N LEU A 262 39.45 25.38 23.53
CA LEU A 262 38.83 24.10 23.20
C LEU A 262 37.29 24.16 23.33
N LYS A 263 36.59 24.07 22.20
CA LYS A 263 35.12 24.12 22.11
C LYS A 263 34.52 22.73 22.32
N GLY A 264 33.25 22.67 22.70
CA GLY A 264 32.53 21.41 22.95
C GLY A 264 32.44 20.45 21.75
N SER A 265 32.53 20.96 20.52
CA SER A 265 32.61 20.15 19.30
C SER A 265 33.98 19.47 19.16
N GLU A 266 35.06 20.18 19.49
CA GLU A 266 36.44 19.71 19.38
C GLU A 266 36.76 18.73 20.50
N LEU A 267 36.38 19.07 21.75
CA LEU A 267 36.38 18.16 22.88
C LEU A 267 35.53 16.91 22.59
N GLY A 268 34.37 17.07 21.96
CA GLY A 268 33.48 15.95 21.61
C GLY A 268 34.08 15.00 20.57
N ALA A 269 34.81 15.52 19.58
CA ALA A 269 35.55 14.71 18.60
C ALA A 269 36.76 14.02 19.25
N ALA A 270 37.59 14.79 19.98
CA ALA A 270 38.74 14.28 20.70
C ALA A 270 38.35 13.16 21.69
N ALA A 271 37.20 13.24 22.36
CA ALA A 271 36.75 12.21 23.30
C ALA A 271 36.38 10.89 22.62
N ALA A 272 35.82 10.93 21.40
CA ALA A 272 35.52 9.72 20.63
C ALA A 272 36.82 9.02 20.19
N ASP A 273 37.78 9.80 19.67
CA ASP A 273 39.08 9.27 19.21
C ASP A 273 39.96 8.81 20.39
N PHE A 274 39.87 9.47 21.56
CA PHE A 274 40.57 9.08 22.79
C PHE A 274 40.07 7.72 23.29
N VAL A 275 38.76 7.52 23.41
CA VAL A 275 38.16 6.24 23.82
C VAL A 275 38.42 5.14 22.79
N ALA A 276 38.45 5.46 21.50
CA ALA A 276 38.83 4.52 20.45
C ALA A 276 40.32 4.10 20.50
N LYS A 277 41.17 4.90 21.16
CA LYS A 277 42.62 4.68 21.31
C LYS A 277 43.01 4.02 22.63
N ASP A 278 42.23 4.23 23.70
CA ASP A 278 42.34 3.51 24.98
C ASP A 278 41.70 2.10 24.94
N ALA A 279 41.02 1.74 23.86
CA ALA A 279 40.62 0.36 23.59
C ALA A 279 41.88 -0.51 23.35
N PRO A 280 42.18 -1.50 24.22
CA PRO A 280 43.46 -2.22 24.15
C PRO A 280 43.54 -3.13 22.91
N ALA A 281 44.71 -3.10 22.25
CA ALA A 281 45.04 -3.98 21.14
C ALA A 281 45.58 -5.34 21.64
N GLU A 282 45.31 -6.39 20.84
CA GLU A 282 45.76 -7.79 20.99
C GLU A 282 45.43 -8.50 22.33
N GLU A 283 44.45 -9.41 22.27
CA GLU A 283 44.81 -10.84 22.28
C GLU A 283 43.98 -11.62 21.22
N ALA A 284 44.69 -12.38 20.40
CA ALA A 284 44.20 -13.55 19.67
C ALA A 284 45.34 -14.58 19.75
N PRO A 285 45.05 -15.87 20.04
CA PRO A 285 44.75 -16.80 18.94
C PRO A 285 43.82 -17.97 19.35
N ALA A 286 43.83 -19.05 18.54
CA ALA A 286 43.01 -20.28 18.56
C ALA A 286 41.57 -20.10 18.00
N GLU A 287 41.15 -20.76 16.91
CA GLU A 287 41.06 -22.22 16.63
C GLU A 287 39.89 -22.83 17.44
N GLU A 288 38.86 -23.45 16.85
CA GLU A 288 38.89 -24.47 15.78
C GLU A 288 38.16 -24.13 14.45
N ALA A 289 38.13 -25.11 13.53
CA ALA A 289 37.63 -25.05 12.16
C ALA A 289 36.26 -25.80 12.00
N PRO A 290 35.64 -25.89 10.81
CA PRO A 290 34.23 -26.31 10.68
C PRO A 290 34.03 -27.84 10.62
N ALA A 291 32.81 -28.28 10.95
CA ALA A 291 32.32 -29.63 10.72
C ALA A 291 30.87 -29.65 10.19
N GLU A 292 30.57 -30.69 9.41
CA GLU A 292 29.40 -30.86 8.54
C GLU A 292 28.40 -31.90 9.13
N GLU A 293 27.28 -32.11 8.42
CA GLU A 293 26.37 -33.27 8.41
C GLU A 293 24.96 -33.16 9.07
N ALA A 294 24.05 -33.97 8.51
CA ALA A 294 22.61 -34.11 8.78
C ALA A 294 22.29 -35.60 9.17
N PRO A 295 21.09 -36.24 8.98
CA PRO A 295 19.87 -35.92 8.23
C PRO A 295 18.79 -35.21 9.10
N ALA A 296 17.51 -35.58 9.35
CA ALA A 296 16.65 -36.75 9.10
C ALA A 296 15.15 -36.35 9.35
N GLU A 297 14.08 -37.01 8.87
CA GLU A 297 13.93 -38.09 7.87
C GLU A 297 12.46 -38.12 7.30
N GLU A 298 12.03 -39.27 6.77
CA GLU A 298 10.69 -39.67 6.28
C GLU A 298 9.53 -39.55 7.31
N SER A 299 8.22 -39.61 6.98
CA SER A 299 7.42 -40.01 5.77
C SER A 299 5.96 -39.49 5.91
N THR A 300 5.02 -39.46 4.93
CA THR A 300 4.94 -39.44 3.44
C THR A 300 3.49 -39.06 3.04
N GLU A 301 3.25 -38.65 1.78
CA GLU A 301 1.92 -38.58 1.09
C GLU A 301 0.88 -37.56 1.65
N SER A 302 -0.12 -37.05 0.90
CA SER A 302 -0.50 -37.12 -0.53
C SER A 302 -1.32 -35.86 -0.94
N GLU A 303 -1.59 -35.70 -2.25
CA GLU A 303 -2.63 -34.81 -2.84
C GLU A 303 -2.40 -33.27 -2.68
N ASP A 304 -2.86 -32.39 -3.58
CA ASP A 304 -3.44 -32.57 -4.92
C ASP A 304 -2.89 -31.51 -5.90
N LYS A 305 -2.99 -31.73 -7.21
CA LYS A 305 -2.47 -30.81 -8.25
C LYS A 305 -3.51 -30.47 -9.30
N GLU A 306 -4.14 -29.31 -9.13
CA GLU A 306 -5.24 -28.82 -9.96
C GLU A 306 -4.94 -28.90 -11.48
N PRO A 307 -5.78 -29.60 -12.27
CA PRO A 307 -5.69 -29.58 -13.73
C PRO A 307 -6.34 -28.30 -14.28
N GLY A 308 -5.52 -27.37 -14.79
CA GLY A 308 -6.00 -26.12 -15.38
C GLY A 308 -7.01 -26.31 -16.51
N VAL A 309 -8.17 -25.65 -16.42
CA VAL A 309 -9.30 -25.83 -17.33
C VAL A 309 -9.01 -25.28 -18.74
N VAL A 310 -8.79 -26.18 -19.69
CA VAL A 310 -8.64 -25.84 -21.11
C VAL A 310 -10.03 -25.68 -21.76
N TRP A 311 -10.46 -24.45 -21.97
CA TRP A 311 -11.70 -24.12 -22.67
C TRP A 311 -11.61 -24.48 -24.16
N ARG A 312 -12.23 -25.60 -24.55
CA ARG A 312 -12.38 -26.00 -25.96
C ARG A 312 -13.57 -25.27 -26.59
N ASN A 313 -13.31 -24.16 -27.28
CA ASN A 313 -14.33 -23.49 -28.10
C ASN A 313 -14.69 -24.35 -29.33
N SER A 314 -15.70 -25.20 -29.19
CA SER A 314 -16.37 -25.85 -30.32
C SER A 314 -17.39 -24.89 -30.94
N GLY A 315 -16.98 -24.17 -31.99
CA GLY A 315 -17.87 -23.23 -32.67
C GLY A 315 -17.23 -22.40 -33.79
N ASN A 316 -16.94 -23.03 -34.94
CA ASN A 316 -17.58 -22.59 -36.19
C ASN A 316 -17.58 -23.73 -37.22
N SER A 317 -18.74 -24.02 -37.78
CA SER A 317 -18.90 -24.88 -38.95
C SER A 317 -19.56 -24.03 -40.04
N GLU A 318 -18.81 -23.64 -41.06
CA GLU A 318 -19.33 -22.89 -42.21
C GLU A 318 -18.41 -23.05 -43.42
N ASP A 319 -19.01 -22.94 -44.59
CA ASP A 319 -18.42 -23.32 -45.88
C ASP A 319 -17.23 -22.48 -46.35
N SER A 320 -16.38 -23.12 -47.16
CA SER A 320 -16.00 -22.59 -48.48
C SER A 320 -15.56 -23.73 -49.40
N GLN A 321 -16.09 -23.72 -50.63
CA GLN A 321 -15.55 -24.44 -51.79
C GLN A 321 -14.61 -23.51 -52.58
#